data_AF-A0A2N2RBR5-F1
#
_entry.id   AF-A0A2N2RBR5-F1
#
_cell.length_a   1.000
_cell.length_b   1.000
_cell.length_c   1.000
_cell.angle_alpha   90.00
_cell.angle_beta   90.00
_cell.angle_gamma   90.00
#
_symmetry.space_group_name_H-M   'P 1'
#
loop_
_entity.id
_entity.type
_entity.pdbx_description
1 polymer ?
#
loop_
_entity_poly.entity_id
_entity_poly.type
_entity_poly.pdbx_seq_one_letter_code
_entity_poly.pdbx_strand_id
1 'polypeptide(L)'
;MCSHYDPQTDPNRLRSNFGVEGLPLGLKPILWPGYYGPLVRKHEFADVGGDAVPFRELLLGSFGLIPHWSKDATIAQRTYNARSATAHEKPSYRDVWRLARHCIIPAEAIIPIERLIESRGEEIPEAMINALREKSIAFGK
;
A
#
# COMPACT_ATOMS: atom_id res chain seq x y z
N MET A 1 7.42 -1.25 -12.62
CA MET A 1 6.45 -0.62 -11.69
C MET A 1 6.17 -1.61 -10.58
N CYS A 2 6.16 -1.20 -9.32
CA CYS A 2 5.91 -2.12 -8.20
C CYS A 2 4.40 -2.33 -8.07
N SER A 3 3.92 -3.49 -8.50
CA SER A 3 2.50 -3.84 -8.51
C SER A 3 2.17 -4.96 -7.52
N HIS A 4 3.09 -5.31 -6.63
CA HIS A 4 2.88 -6.23 -5.52
C HIS A 4 3.96 -6.02 -4.46
N TYR A 5 3.70 -6.51 -3.24
CA TYR A 5 4.67 -6.59 -2.16
C TYR A 5 4.27 -7.65 -1.14
N ASP A 6 5.24 -8.13 -0.37
CA ASP A 6 5.02 -9.00 0.78
C ASP A 6 4.83 -8.10 2.02
N PRO A 7 3.65 -8.11 2.67
CA PRO A 7 3.41 -7.23 3.81
C PRO A 7 4.24 -7.65 5.03
N GLN A 8 4.70 -6.67 5.80
CA GLN A 8 5.28 -6.93 7.11
C GLN A 8 4.18 -7.25 8.11
N THR A 9 4.19 -8.48 8.63
CA THR A 9 3.18 -8.98 9.58
C THR A 9 3.75 -9.47 10.90
N ASP A 10 5.09 -9.52 11.03
CA ASP A 10 5.76 -9.90 12.28
C ASP A 10 5.53 -8.82 13.35
N PRO A 11 4.85 -9.14 14.47
CA PRO A 11 4.57 -8.16 15.53
C PRO A 11 5.82 -7.53 16.13
N ASN A 12 6.93 -8.27 16.23
CA ASN A 12 8.18 -7.75 16.78
C ASN A 12 8.80 -6.71 15.86
N ARG A 13 8.79 -6.96 14.54
CA ARG A 13 9.30 -6.02 13.54
C ARG A 13 8.42 -4.78 13.43
N LEU A 14 7.10 -4.94 13.55
CA LEU A 14 6.16 -3.82 13.58
C LEU A 14 6.40 -2.92 14.81
N ARG A 15 6.58 -3.54 15.98
CA ARG A 15 6.89 -2.81 17.22
C ARG A 15 8.25 -2.12 17.14
N SER A 16 9.31 -2.83 16.72
CA SER A 16 10.67 -2.28 16.74
C SER A 16 10.88 -1.17 15.70
N ASN A 17 10.35 -1.35 14.48
CA ASN A 17 10.62 -0.43 13.38
C ASN A 17 9.65 0.75 13.33
N PHE A 18 8.39 0.53 13.76
CA PHE A 18 7.33 1.52 13.60
C PHE A 18 6.71 1.97 14.93
N GLY A 19 6.91 1.23 16.03
CA GLY A 19 6.32 1.53 17.34
C GLY A 19 4.81 1.28 17.38
N VAL A 20 4.33 0.29 16.64
CA VAL A 20 2.89 -0.03 16.50
C VAL A 20 2.63 -1.52 16.72
N GLU A 21 1.40 -1.85 17.09
CA GLU A 21 0.97 -3.21 17.44
C GLU A 21 -0.47 -3.47 16.97
N GLY A 22 -0.95 -4.71 17.18
CA GLY A 22 -2.37 -5.03 16.99
C GLY A 22 -2.77 -5.27 15.54
N LEU A 23 -1.87 -5.73 14.68
CA LEU A 23 -2.23 -6.07 13.31
C LEU A 23 -3.27 -7.21 13.29
N PRO A 24 -4.35 -7.10 12.50
CA PRO A 24 -5.28 -8.20 12.32
C PRO A 24 -4.59 -9.45 11.76
N LEU A 25 -4.90 -10.61 12.34
CA LEU A 25 -4.42 -11.90 11.84
C LEU A 25 -5.03 -12.23 10.48
N GLY A 26 -4.32 -13.02 9.66
CA GLY A 26 -4.86 -13.57 8.41
C GLY A 26 -4.68 -12.68 7.17
N LEU A 27 -3.72 -11.74 7.19
CA LEU A 27 -3.32 -11.03 5.98
C LEU A 27 -2.74 -11.99 4.94
N LYS A 28 -2.98 -11.67 3.67
CA LYS A 28 -2.41 -12.44 2.56
C LYS A 28 -0.89 -12.26 2.55
N PRO A 29 -0.13 -13.33 2.22
CA PRO A 29 1.33 -13.29 2.19
C PRO A 29 1.88 -12.41 1.05
N ILE A 30 1.06 -12.12 0.05
CA ILE A 30 1.38 -11.23 -1.08
C ILE A 30 0.17 -10.33 -1.33
N LEU A 31 0.40 -9.03 -1.45
CA LEU A 31 -0.64 -8.04 -1.70
C LEU A 31 -0.55 -7.45 -3.11
N TRP A 32 -1.71 -7.35 -3.75
CA TRP A 32 -1.91 -6.82 -5.09
C TRP A 32 -2.80 -5.56 -5.05
N PRO A 33 -2.78 -4.71 -6.09
CA PRO A 33 -3.63 -3.53 -6.16
C PRO A 33 -5.10 -3.84 -5.87
N GLY A 34 -5.68 -3.09 -4.94
CA GLY A 34 -7.05 -3.27 -4.44
C GLY A 34 -7.15 -4.22 -3.23
N TYR A 35 -6.11 -4.96 -2.87
CA TYR A 35 -6.11 -5.75 -1.64
C TYR A 35 -5.92 -4.84 -0.42
N TYR A 36 -6.28 -5.33 0.76
CA TYR A 36 -6.08 -4.62 2.02
C TYR A 36 -4.80 -5.11 2.72
N GLY A 37 -4.02 -4.17 3.24
CA GLY A 37 -2.73 -4.42 3.87
C GLY A 37 -2.42 -3.46 5.03
N PRO A 38 -1.30 -3.69 5.74
CA PRO A 38 -0.91 -2.87 6.86
C PRO A 38 -0.58 -1.45 6.38
N LEU A 39 -1.06 -0.46 7.12
CA LEU A 39 -0.82 0.96 6.88
C LEU A 39 -0.51 1.63 8.21
N VAL A 40 0.64 2.28 8.30
CA VAL A 40 1.03 3.06 9.48
C VAL A 40 0.88 4.53 9.18
N ARG A 41 0.21 5.28 10.05
CA ARG A 41 0.12 6.74 9.94
C ARG A 41 0.23 7.41 11.30
N LYS A 42 0.43 8.72 11.29
CA LYS A 42 0.29 9.55 12.49
C LYS A 42 -1.16 9.47 12.97
N HIS A 43 -1.36 9.26 14.27
CA HIS A 43 -2.70 9.27 14.84
C HIS A 43 -3.29 10.68 14.75
N GLU A 44 -4.59 10.78 14.44
CA GLU A 44 -5.30 12.07 14.27
C GLU A 44 -5.16 13.03 15.47
N PHE A 45 -5.09 12.49 16.69
CA PHE A 45 -4.99 13.25 17.94
C PHE A 45 -3.58 13.24 18.55
N ALA A 46 -2.55 12.82 17.80
CA ALA A 46 -1.18 12.72 18.32
C ALA A 46 -0.62 14.08 18.80
N ASP A 47 -1.14 15.21 18.32
CA ASP A 47 -0.69 16.55 18.71
C ASP A 47 -1.48 17.15 19.89
N VAL A 48 -2.51 16.46 20.41
CA VAL A 48 -3.38 16.97 21.47
C VAL A 48 -2.73 16.86 22.88
N GLY A 49 -1.54 16.27 22.97
CA GLY A 49 -0.65 16.40 24.13
C GLY A 49 -1.00 15.55 25.36
N GLY A 50 -1.81 14.49 25.19
CA GLY A 50 -2.12 13.53 26.25
C GLY A 50 -1.41 12.19 26.05
N ASP A 51 -0.86 11.60 27.12
CA ASP A 51 -0.19 10.29 27.11
C ASP A 51 -1.11 9.11 26.72
N ALA A 52 -2.43 9.36 26.62
CA ALA A 52 -3.42 8.35 26.26
C ALA A 52 -3.46 8.00 24.77
N VAL A 53 -2.85 8.82 23.88
CA VAL A 53 -2.92 8.61 22.42
C VAL A 53 -1.54 8.24 21.88
N PRO A 54 -1.38 7.09 21.21
CA PRO A 54 -0.10 6.74 20.60
C PRO A 54 0.23 7.70 19.44
N PHE A 55 1.51 8.02 19.26
CA PHE A 55 1.94 8.93 18.19
C PHE A 55 1.60 8.38 16.78
N ARG A 56 1.64 7.05 16.62
CA ARG A 56 1.32 6.34 15.38
C ARG A 56 0.27 5.28 15.64
N GLU A 57 -0.53 5.01 14.62
CA GLU A 57 -1.49 3.93 14.60
C GLU A 57 -1.21 3.00 13.42
N LEU A 58 -1.49 1.71 13.62
CA LEU A 58 -1.49 0.69 12.60
C LEU A 58 -2.93 0.40 12.19
N LEU A 59 -3.21 0.54 10.90
CA LEU A 59 -4.53 0.37 10.31
C LEU A 59 -4.46 -0.63 9.16
N LEU A 60 -5.63 -1.09 8.74
CA LEU A 60 -5.81 -1.81 7.49
C LEU A 60 -6.24 -0.84 6.38
N GLY A 61 -5.43 -0.71 5.34
CA GLY A 61 -5.65 0.20 4.22
C GLY A 61 -5.69 -0.51 2.88
N SER A 62 -6.38 0.06 1.89
CA SER A 62 -6.36 -0.47 0.51
C SER A 62 -5.02 -0.17 -0.16
N PHE A 63 -4.45 -1.16 -0.85
CA PHE A 63 -3.31 -0.98 -1.74
C PHE A 63 -3.78 -0.32 -3.04
N GLY A 64 -3.94 1.00 -2.97
CA GLY A 64 -4.60 1.81 -3.99
C GLY A 64 -5.44 2.88 -3.33
N LEU A 65 -5.14 4.14 -3.66
CA LEU A 65 -5.89 5.24 -3.09
C LEU A 65 -7.31 5.28 -3.67
N ILE A 66 -8.32 5.18 -2.81
CA ILE A 66 -9.72 5.41 -3.20
C ILE A 66 -10.04 6.87 -2.89
N PRO A 67 -10.17 7.75 -3.91
CA PRO A 67 -10.50 9.14 -3.67
C PRO A 67 -11.89 9.26 -3.06
N HIS A 68 -12.10 10.25 -2.19
CA HIS A 68 -13.37 10.46 -1.48
C HIS A 68 -14.59 10.67 -2.41
N TRP A 69 -14.36 11.11 -3.65
CA TRP A 69 -15.40 11.30 -4.67
C TRP A 69 -15.72 10.02 -5.46
N SER A 70 -14.87 8.98 -5.36
CA SER A 70 -15.09 7.73 -6.08
C SER A 70 -16.18 6.91 -5.38
N LYS A 71 -17.17 6.48 -6.14
CA LYS A 71 -18.21 5.54 -5.68
C LYS A 71 -17.78 4.08 -5.84
N ASP A 72 -16.72 3.83 -6.60
CA ASP A 72 -16.23 2.50 -6.92
C ASP A 72 -14.81 2.30 -6.35
N ALA A 73 -14.66 1.26 -5.54
CA ALA A 73 -13.39 0.87 -4.94
C ALA A 73 -12.42 0.24 -5.96
N THR A 74 -12.89 -0.22 -7.12
CA THR A 74 -12.02 -0.80 -8.16
C THR A 74 -11.01 0.20 -8.71
N ILE A 75 -11.23 1.50 -8.51
CA ILE A 75 -10.26 2.56 -8.85
C ILE A 75 -8.90 2.33 -8.18
N ALA A 76 -8.85 1.64 -7.03
CA ALA A 76 -7.62 1.24 -6.34
C ALA A 76 -6.65 0.48 -7.26
N GLN A 77 -7.16 -0.30 -8.22
CA GLN A 77 -6.35 -1.02 -9.20
C GLN A 77 -5.63 -0.11 -10.21
N ARG A 78 -5.97 1.18 -10.25
CA ARG A 78 -5.38 2.21 -11.11
C ARG A 78 -4.64 3.28 -10.31
N THR A 79 -4.78 3.30 -8.98
CA THR A 79 -4.22 4.33 -8.11
C THR A 79 -3.22 3.82 -7.07
N TYR A 80 -2.73 2.58 -7.22
CA TYR A 80 -1.78 1.92 -6.33
C TYR A 80 -0.36 2.51 -6.34
N ASN A 81 0.02 3.24 -7.38
CA ASN A 81 1.27 4.00 -7.44
C ASN A 81 0.99 5.44 -7.87
N ALA A 82 1.71 6.39 -7.26
CA ALA A 82 1.69 7.78 -7.65
C ALA A 82 3.13 8.23 -8.01
N ARG A 83 3.30 8.88 -9.16
CA ARG A 83 4.58 9.53 -9.49
C ARG A 83 4.71 10.79 -8.65
N SER A 84 5.75 10.88 -7.81
CA SER A 84 6.02 12.03 -6.95
C SER A 84 5.99 13.36 -7.71
N ALA A 85 6.58 13.38 -8.92
CA ALA A 85 6.64 14.56 -9.79
C ALA A 85 5.25 15.13 -10.18
N THR A 86 4.17 14.33 -10.15
CA THR A 86 2.84 14.76 -10.61
C THR A 86 1.72 14.54 -9.58
N ALA A 87 2.03 13.96 -8.41
CA ALA A 87 1.04 13.60 -7.42
C ALA A 87 0.22 14.81 -6.91
N HIS A 88 0.84 15.98 -6.86
CA HIS A 88 0.20 17.23 -6.43
C HIS A 88 -0.82 17.78 -7.44
N GLU A 89 -0.78 17.38 -8.71
CA GLU A 89 -1.69 17.88 -9.76
C GLU A 89 -2.86 16.94 -10.04
N LYS A 90 -2.63 15.62 -9.91
CA LYS A 90 -3.59 14.61 -10.36
C LYS A 90 -4.83 14.57 -9.45
N PRO A 91 -6.07 14.53 -9.99
CA PRO A 91 -7.30 14.54 -9.20
C PRO A 91 -7.40 13.45 -8.12
N SER A 92 -6.81 12.27 -8.38
CA SER A 92 -6.80 11.17 -7.42
C SER A 92 -5.95 11.47 -6.18
N TYR A 93 -4.90 12.28 -6.29
CA TYR A 93 -3.85 12.43 -5.27
C TYR A 93 -3.73 13.85 -4.71
N ARG A 94 -4.13 14.88 -5.46
CA ARG A 94 -3.91 16.29 -5.10
C ARG A 94 -4.43 16.67 -3.71
N ASP A 95 -5.57 16.13 -3.31
CA ASP A 95 -6.17 16.46 -2.01
C ASP A 95 -5.41 15.82 -0.85
N VAL A 96 -5.01 14.55 -0.98
CA VAL A 96 -4.23 13.87 0.06
C VAL A 96 -2.81 14.43 0.16
N TRP A 97 -2.25 14.88 -0.97
CA TRP A 97 -0.96 15.57 -1.02
C TRP A 97 -1.03 16.91 -0.27
N ARG A 98 -2.02 17.76 -0.61
CA ARG A 98 -2.22 19.07 0.01
C ARG A 98 -2.49 18.98 1.52
N LEU A 99 -3.23 17.96 1.94
CA LEU A 99 -3.56 17.73 3.35
C LEU A 99 -2.48 16.95 4.11
N ALA A 100 -1.33 16.66 3.48
CA ALA A 100 -0.23 15.90 4.07
C ALA A 100 -0.67 14.58 4.73
N ARG A 101 -1.61 13.86 4.09
CA ARG A 101 -2.13 12.56 4.56
C ARG A 101 -1.13 11.44 4.28
N HIS A 102 0.05 11.55 4.87
CA HIS A 102 1.14 10.60 4.68
C HIS A 102 0.90 9.33 5.48
N CYS A 103 1.35 8.22 4.91
CA CYS A 103 1.39 6.93 5.56
C CYS A 103 2.64 6.17 5.12
N ILE A 104 2.98 5.14 5.88
CA ILE A 104 4.00 4.16 5.57
C ILE A 104 3.29 2.84 5.31
N ILE A 105 3.72 2.13 4.26
CA ILE A 105 3.26 0.78 3.96
C ILE A 105 4.36 -0.18 4.43
N PRO A 106 4.18 -0.90 5.55
CA PRO A 106 5.15 -1.88 6.02
C PRO A 106 5.23 -3.07 5.06
N ALA A 107 6.40 -3.27 4.47
CA ALA A 107 6.67 -4.37 3.56
C ALA A 107 7.94 -5.11 3.98
N GLU A 108 7.93 -6.43 3.85
CA GLU A 108 9.12 -7.28 3.94
C GLU A 108 9.96 -7.15 2.67
N ALA A 109 9.29 -7.16 1.53
CA ALA A 109 9.94 -7.07 0.23
C ALA A 109 9.03 -6.38 -0.79
N ILE A 110 9.66 -5.59 -1.66
CA ILE A 110 9.05 -5.09 -2.89
C ILE A 110 9.77 -5.81 -4.02
N ILE A 111 9.09 -6.77 -4.64
CA ILE A 111 9.71 -7.66 -5.63
C ILE A 111 9.30 -7.17 -7.04
N PRO A 112 10.22 -7.13 -8.02
CA PRO A 112 9.87 -6.96 -9.42
C PRO A 112 9.08 -8.16 -9.95
N ILE A 113 8.09 -7.95 -10.80
CA ILE A 113 7.17 -9.02 -11.23
C ILE A 113 7.88 -10.18 -11.92
N GLU A 114 8.95 -9.88 -12.66
CA GLU A 114 9.78 -10.87 -13.34
C GLU A 114 10.37 -11.86 -12.34
N ARG A 115 10.93 -11.33 -11.23
CA ARG A 115 11.52 -12.13 -10.16
C ARG A 115 10.49 -12.84 -9.30
N LEU A 116 9.28 -12.30 -9.17
CA LEU A 116 8.19 -12.96 -8.46
C LEU A 116 7.69 -14.19 -9.25
N ILE A 117 7.51 -14.07 -10.56
CA ILE A 117 7.09 -15.19 -11.42
C ILE A 117 8.15 -16.31 -11.39
N GLU A 118 9.43 -15.95 -11.45
CA GLU A 118 10.54 -16.90 -11.38
C GLU A 118 10.61 -17.64 -10.03
N SER A 119 10.25 -16.99 -8.92
CA SER A 119 10.38 -17.57 -7.57
C SER A 119 9.10 -18.21 -7.03
N ARG A 120 7.91 -17.77 -7.46
CA ARG A 120 6.60 -18.17 -6.91
C ARG A 120 5.53 -18.41 -7.98
N GLY A 121 5.92 -18.74 -9.21
CA GLY A 121 5.02 -18.82 -10.37
C GLY A 121 3.75 -19.67 -10.18
N GLU A 122 3.79 -20.73 -9.36
CA GLU A 122 2.62 -21.58 -9.07
C GLU A 122 1.62 -20.96 -8.07
N GLU A 123 2.05 -19.99 -7.25
CA GLU A 123 1.20 -19.32 -6.25
C GLU A 123 0.50 -18.07 -6.80
N ILE A 124 0.85 -17.61 -8.00
CA ILE A 124 0.27 -16.42 -8.63
C ILE A 124 -0.79 -16.86 -9.65
N PRO A 125 -2.05 -16.40 -9.55
CA PRO A 125 -3.07 -16.70 -10.55
C PRO A 125 -2.64 -16.25 -11.95
N GLU A 126 -2.77 -17.14 -12.94
CA GLU A 126 -2.29 -16.92 -14.31
C GLU A 126 -2.95 -15.72 -15.00
N ALA A 127 -4.24 -15.47 -14.70
CA ALA A 127 -4.94 -14.25 -15.13
C ALA A 127 -4.28 -12.96 -14.61
N MET A 128 -3.69 -13.02 -13.42
CA MET A 128 -2.96 -11.89 -12.83
C MET A 128 -1.59 -11.73 -13.48
N ILE A 129 -0.86 -12.83 -13.72
CA ILE A 129 0.40 -12.81 -14.49
C ILE A 129 0.18 -12.11 -15.85
N ASN A 130 -0.88 -12.47 -16.57
CA ASN A 130 -1.20 -11.88 -17.86
C ASN A 130 -1.54 -10.38 -17.76
N ALA A 131 -2.42 -9.99 -16.84
CA ALA A 131 -2.77 -8.58 -16.62
C ALA A 131 -1.58 -7.70 -16.22
N LEU A 132 -0.58 -8.28 -15.53
CA LEU A 132 0.62 -7.57 -15.10
C LEU A 132 1.66 -7.44 -16.21
N ARG A 133 1.80 -8.48 -17.05
CA ARG A 133 2.62 -8.40 -18.27
C ARG A 133 2.07 -7.32 -19.19
N GLU A 134 0.75 -7.26 -19.40
CA GLU A 134 0.10 -6.21 -20.18
C GLU A 134 0.34 -4.81 -19.61
N LYS A 135 0.29 -4.64 -18.28
CA LYS A 135 0.54 -3.35 -17.61
C LYS A 135 2.02 -2.98 -17.51
N SER A 136 2.94 -3.93 -17.66
CA SER A 136 4.39 -3.70 -17.65
C SER A 136 4.94 -3.30 -19.03
N ILE A 137 4.17 -3.53 -20.10
CA ILE A 137 4.49 -3.03 -21.45
C ILE A 137 3.98 -1.59 -21.58
N ALA A 138 4.62 -0.66 -20.88
CA ALA A 138 4.55 0.77 -21.17
C ALA A 138 5.70 1.53 -20.49
N PHE A 139 6.94 1.20 -20.89
CA PHE A 139 8.02 2.18 -20.91
C PHE A 139 8.50 2.32 -22.36
N GLY A 140 7.64 2.96 -23.16
CA GLY A 140 8.06 3.59 -24.40
C GLY A 140 8.73 4.93 -24.05
N LYS A 141 9.91 5.12 -24.66
CA LYS A 141 10.84 6.25 -24.67
C LYS A 141 10.32 7.60 -24.18
#